data_AF-A0A934DWJ5-F1
#
_entry.id   AF-A0A934DWJ5-F1
#
_cell.length_a   1.000
_cell.length_b   1.000
_cell.length_c   1.000
_cell.angle_alpha   90.00
_cell.angle_beta   90.00
_cell.angle_gamma   90.00
#
_symmetry.space_group_name_H-M   'P 1'
#
loop_
_entity.id
_entity.type
_entity.pdbx_description
1 polymer ?
#
loop_
_entity_poly.entity_id
_entity_poly.type
_entity_poly.pdbx_seq_one_letter_code
_entity_poly.pdbx_strand_id
1 'polypeptide(L)'
;MWLMAAAMAAWGCGSGGRTTGAPLDEDHDASAEIVRDAAAGPGPDAASLLPGFDGGRPDALPVPAQPDAGQPMDSDASWPVLQTGLPEYELTVAQADLDLLNQQLDRALRVPASFVAAGSVYSVAAGYRGQSSMNFPKKSWEVEFGDTGPRFEGRKKVILLAEWRDGGCLTTKLWNDLALARGVRAPWTRYVNLSLNGSRYGVMVEIEAVNRSFLAGHGFAPESDLYRCGQNDCELRDMPPDPDQLPWEKKTNEAEPWDELWKMLARLNRTPQHEVVSVIEADFELDAYLRWLAVDAAISNAGVEDSRSYLVLDRATRRWTYVPWDLNNALSLYSRTLPLDRTPPVGRPLFNYSAYDPRVPHFSVLNTRIADDERLRSRFSAELDALLQTRFTDSEIGARVDAMAAL
;
A
#
# COMPACT_ATOMS: atom_id res chain seq x y z
N MET A 1 -19.42 -19.01 -32.68
CA MET A 1 -20.10 -20.32 -32.67
C MET A 1 -19.32 -21.20 -31.71
N TRP A 2 -20.02 -21.78 -30.74
CA TRP A 2 -19.58 -22.57 -29.57
C TRP A 2 -19.18 -21.82 -28.30
N LEU A 3 -20.08 -21.96 -27.32
CA LEU A 3 -20.05 -21.56 -25.93
C LEU A 3 -19.03 -22.40 -25.12
N MET A 4 -18.46 -21.79 -24.08
CA MET A 4 -18.37 -22.45 -22.77
C MET A 4 -18.57 -21.41 -21.67
N ALA A 5 -19.73 -21.47 -21.03
CA ALA A 5 -20.04 -20.76 -19.80
C ALA A 5 -19.53 -21.61 -18.62
N ALA A 6 -18.64 -21.06 -17.82
CA ALA A 6 -18.32 -21.59 -16.49
C ALA A 6 -19.17 -20.83 -15.46
N ALA A 7 -20.07 -21.56 -14.80
CA ALA A 7 -20.86 -21.04 -13.69
C ALA A 7 -19.96 -20.92 -12.44
N MET A 8 -19.57 -19.70 -12.07
CA MET A 8 -19.05 -19.42 -10.74
C MET A 8 -20.22 -19.25 -9.77
N ALA A 9 -20.32 -20.15 -8.80
CA ALA A 9 -21.20 -20.00 -7.66
C ALA A 9 -20.64 -18.88 -6.75
N ALA A 10 -21.43 -17.83 -6.54
CA ALA A 10 -21.05 -16.66 -5.77
C ALA A 10 -20.80 -16.98 -4.29
N TRP A 11 -19.53 -16.98 -3.88
CA TRP A 11 -19.09 -16.78 -2.50
C TRP A 11 -18.38 -15.43 -2.42
N GLY A 12 -19.16 -14.35 -2.47
CA GLY A 12 -18.64 -12.99 -2.30
C GLY A 12 -18.31 -12.69 -0.84
N CYS A 13 -17.44 -11.70 -0.64
CA CYS A 13 -16.95 -11.16 0.64
C CYS A 13 -18.05 -10.48 1.52
N GLY A 14 -19.31 -10.89 1.41
CA GLY A 14 -20.45 -10.28 2.10
C GLY A 14 -20.67 -10.84 3.50
N SER A 15 -20.86 -9.96 4.48
CA SER A 15 -21.52 -10.28 5.73
C SER A 15 -23.00 -10.55 5.45
N GLY A 16 -23.47 -11.78 5.67
CA GLY A 16 -24.87 -12.14 5.50
C GLY A 16 -25.77 -11.39 6.48
N GLY A 17 -26.45 -10.35 6.01
CA GLY A 17 -27.49 -9.62 6.73
C GLY A 17 -28.30 -8.75 5.78
N ARG A 18 -29.57 -9.10 5.54
CA ARG A 18 -30.49 -8.28 4.74
C ARG A 18 -30.98 -7.10 5.57
N THR A 19 -30.71 -5.87 5.12
CA THR A 19 -31.54 -4.71 5.43
C THR A 19 -31.67 -3.83 4.20
N THR A 20 -32.88 -3.35 3.97
CA THR A 20 -33.40 -2.71 2.77
C THR A 20 -32.96 -1.24 2.61
N GLY A 21 -32.44 -0.92 1.42
CA GLY A 21 -32.62 0.30 0.60
C GLY A 21 -32.57 1.71 1.21
N ALA A 22 -31.60 2.50 0.77
CA ALA A 22 -31.77 3.90 0.31
C ALA A 22 -30.62 4.25 -0.67
N PRO A 23 -30.87 5.04 -1.74
CA PRO A 23 -29.83 5.39 -2.71
C PRO A 23 -28.98 6.57 -2.21
N LEU A 24 -27.67 6.54 -2.48
CA LEU A 24 -26.78 7.68 -2.28
C LEU A 24 -26.38 8.24 -3.64
N ASP A 25 -26.95 9.40 -3.97
CA ASP A 25 -26.48 10.30 -5.02
C ASP A 25 -25.28 11.12 -4.52
N GLU A 26 -24.38 11.34 -5.47
CA GLU A 26 -23.44 12.44 -5.76
C GLU A 26 -22.76 13.27 -4.65
N ASP A 27 -21.45 13.45 -4.89
CA ASP A 27 -20.52 14.53 -4.51
C ASP A 27 -21.06 15.63 -3.60
N HIS A 28 -20.39 15.84 -2.46
CA HIS A 28 -20.04 17.19 -2.01
C HIS A 28 -18.86 17.21 -1.03
N ASP A 29 -17.89 18.01 -1.44
CA ASP A 29 -16.79 18.64 -0.69
C ASP A 29 -17.25 19.27 0.63
N ALA A 30 -16.53 18.99 1.72
CA ALA A 30 -16.71 19.64 3.02
C ALA A 30 -15.43 19.54 3.88
N SER A 31 -14.33 20.10 3.39
CA SER A 31 -13.21 20.48 4.24
C SER A 31 -13.45 21.86 4.87
N ALA A 32 -13.95 21.89 6.10
CA ALA A 32 -13.71 22.93 7.11
C ALA A 32 -14.53 22.63 8.36
N GLU A 33 -13.88 22.39 9.51
CA GLU A 33 -14.11 23.16 10.74
C GLU A 33 -13.32 22.61 11.94
N ILE A 34 -12.54 23.54 12.53
CA ILE A 34 -12.46 23.85 13.97
C ILE A 34 -11.70 22.90 14.91
N VAL A 35 -10.60 23.48 15.39
CA VAL A 35 -9.75 23.17 16.55
C VAL A 35 -10.50 23.41 17.86
N ARG A 36 -10.33 22.54 18.88
CA ARG A 36 -9.79 22.85 20.24
C ARG A 36 -10.07 21.76 21.29
N ASP A 37 -8.96 21.23 21.81
CA ASP A 37 -8.60 20.87 23.20
C ASP A 37 -9.67 20.44 24.22
N ALA A 38 -9.42 19.28 24.85
CA ALA A 38 -9.26 19.21 26.30
C ALA A 38 -8.56 17.90 26.75
N ALA A 39 -7.56 18.06 27.60
CA ALA A 39 -6.78 17.02 28.26
C ALA A 39 -7.40 16.58 29.60
N ALA A 40 -7.18 15.33 30.01
CA ALA A 40 -7.07 14.94 31.43
C ALA A 40 -6.39 13.56 31.58
N GLY A 41 -5.43 13.48 32.51
CA GLY A 41 -4.49 12.39 32.73
C GLY A 41 -4.98 11.19 33.58
N PRO A 42 -4.06 10.33 34.03
CA PRO A 42 -4.27 8.89 34.13
C PRO A 42 -4.54 8.39 35.56
N GLY A 43 -5.21 7.24 35.66
CA GLY A 43 -5.39 6.45 36.88
C GLY A 43 -5.03 4.98 36.66
N PRO A 44 -4.66 4.23 37.71
CA PRO A 44 -3.51 3.32 37.65
C PRO A 44 -3.84 1.82 37.48
N ASP A 45 -2.75 1.12 37.14
CA ASP A 45 -2.48 -0.32 37.10
C ASP A 45 -3.40 -1.28 37.87
N ALA A 46 -3.80 -2.35 37.19
CA ALA A 46 -4.21 -3.58 37.81
C ALA A 46 -3.71 -4.82 37.04
N ALA A 47 -3.01 -5.66 37.80
CA ALA A 47 -2.94 -7.11 37.66
C ALA A 47 -1.99 -7.72 36.62
N SER A 48 -0.76 -7.93 37.10
CA SER A 48 -0.14 -9.26 37.09
C SER A 48 -1.13 -10.40 37.37
N LEU A 49 -1.00 -11.48 36.60
CA LEU A 49 -1.12 -12.91 36.98
C LEU A 49 -1.59 -13.74 35.78
N LEU A 50 -0.67 -14.36 35.01
CA LEU A 50 -0.91 -15.68 34.40
C LEU A 50 0.42 -16.47 34.29
N PRO A 51 0.43 -17.79 34.60
CA PRO A 51 1.62 -18.63 34.50
C PRO A 51 1.93 -19.04 33.05
N GLY A 52 3.21 -19.31 32.80
CA GLY A 52 3.78 -19.56 31.48
C GLY A 52 3.19 -20.77 30.74
N PHE A 53 3.00 -20.55 29.44
CA PHE A 53 2.81 -21.61 28.46
C PHE A 53 3.95 -21.47 27.43
N ASP A 54 4.85 -22.45 27.43
CA ASP A 54 5.91 -22.59 26.45
C ASP A 54 5.33 -23.45 25.31
N GLY A 55 4.70 -22.79 24.34
CA GLY A 55 4.06 -23.42 23.19
C GLY A 55 4.84 -23.10 21.93
N GLY A 56 5.35 -24.13 21.26
CA GLY A 56 6.24 -24.05 20.10
C GLY A 56 5.81 -23.00 19.06
N ARG A 57 6.82 -22.26 18.58
CA ARG A 57 6.70 -21.21 17.57
C ARG A 57 6.01 -21.79 16.32
N PRO A 58 4.81 -21.33 15.96
CA PRO A 58 4.21 -21.67 14.68
C PRO A 58 5.13 -21.16 13.58
N ASP A 59 5.37 -21.99 12.55
CA ASP A 59 6.19 -21.61 11.40
C ASP A 59 5.65 -20.30 10.82
N ALA A 60 6.44 -19.23 10.93
CA ALA A 60 6.13 -17.95 10.31
C ALA A 60 5.98 -18.17 8.80
N LEU A 61 4.91 -17.63 8.22
CA LEU A 61 4.75 -17.70 6.78
C LEU A 61 5.92 -16.93 6.13
N PRO A 62 6.56 -17.47 5.10
CA PRO A 62 7.76 -16.86 4.53
C PRO A 62 7.45 -15.46 4.00
N VAL A 63 8.12 -14.46 4.57
CA VAL A 63 8.19 -13.10 4.02
C VAL A 63 9.26 -13.12 2.92
N PRO A 64 8.98 -12.61 1.70
CA PRO A 64 10.00 -12.57 0.65
C PRO A 64 11.15 -11.64 1.06
N ALA A 65 12.33 -12.19 1.34
CA ALA A 65 13.54 -11.40 1.51
C ALA A 65 13.99 -10.84 0.15
N GLN A 66 14.33 -9.56 0.10
CA GLN A 66 14.88 -8.91 -1.11
C GLN A 66 16.40 -8.71 -0.98
N PRO A 67 17.14 -8.57 -2.09
CA PRO A 67 18.56 -8.23 -2.05
C PRO A 67 18.85 -6.92 -1.30
N ASP A 68 20.08 -6.80 -0.79
CA ASP A 68 20.58 -5.58 -0.15
C ASP A 68 20.40 -4.33 -1.03
N ALA A 69 20.19 -3.16 -0.41
CA ALA A 69 20.08 -1.88 -1.09
C ALA A 69 21.36 -1.58 -1.89
N GLY A 70 21.19 -1.02 -3.10
CA GLY A 70 22.28 -0.77 -4.05
C GLY A 70 22.76 -2.00 -4.84
N GLN A 71 22.29 -3.22 -4.51
CA GLN A 71 22.46 -4.37 -5.40
C GLN A 71 21.43 -4.31 -6.54
N PRO A 72 21.81 -4.72 -7.77
CA PRO A 72 20.86 -4.82 -8.87
C PRO A 72 19.70 -5.74 -8.50
N MET A 73 18.48 -5.20 -8.53
CA MET A 73 17.28 -6.03 -8.44
C MET A 73 17.03 -6.67 -9.79
N ASP A 74 16.81 -7.98 -9.81
CA ASP A 74 16.42 -8.70 -11.02
C ASP A 74 15.20 -8.02 -11.66
N SER A 75 15.36 -7.56 -12.89
CA SER A 75 14.29 -6.87 -13.59
C SER A 75 13.16 -7.81 -13.96
N ASP A 76 13.42 -9.12 -14.10
CA ASP A 76 12.41 -10.12 -14.43
C ASP A 76 12.28 -11.21 -13.37
N ALA A 77 12.30 -10.79 -12.10
CA ALA A 77 12.11 -11.68 -10.96
C ALA A 77 10.83 -12.53 -11.12
N SER A 78 10.88 -13.74 -10.57
CA SER A 78 9.69 -14.59 -10.50
C SER A 78 8.59 -13.90 -9.70
N TRP A 79 7.34 -14.08 -10.10
CA TRP A 79 6.20 -13.70 -9.28
C TRP A 79 6.36 -14.20 -7.83
N PRO A 80 5.95 -13.41 -6.82
CA PRO A 80 5.81 -13.91 -5.47
C PRO A 80 4.98 -15.20 -5.45
N VAL A 81 5.33 -16.16 -4.61
CA VAL A 81 4.58 -17.43 -4.54
C VAL A 81 3.17 -17.16 -4.04
N LEU A 82 2.14 -17.64 -4.76
CA LEU A 82 0.77 -17.58 -4.27
C LEU A 82 0.58 -18.51 -3.08
N GLN A 83 -0.28 -18.09 -2.18
CA GLN A 83 -0.70 -18.92 -1.06
C GLN A 83 -1.44 -20.15 -1.58
N THR A 84 -1.50 -21.20 -0.75
CA THR A 84 -2.34 -22.38 -0.98
C THR A 84 -3.55 -22.42 -0.04
N GLY A 85 -3.68 -21.41 0.82
CA GLY A 85 -4.76 -21.23 1.77
C GLY A 85 -4.66 -19.88 2.49
N LEU A 86 -5.74 -19.49 3.14
CA LEU A 86 -5.83 -18.22 3.87
C LEU A 86 -5.51 -18.48 5.34
N PRO A 87 -4.49 -17.82 5.92
CA PRO A 87 -4.27 -17.82 7.35
C PRO A 87 -5.50 -17.26 8.06
N GLU A 88 -5.87 -17.92 9.16
CA GLU A 88 -6.99 -17.49 10.01
C GLU A 88 -6.48 -16.55 11.09
N TYR A 89 -7.05 -15.36 11.13
CA TYR A 89 -6.84 -14.38 12.20
C TYR A 89 -8.13 -14.15 12.96
N GLU A 90 -8.02 -13.95 14.27
CA GLU A 90 -9.11 -13.49 15.11
C GLU A 90 -8.73 -12.16 15.74
N LEU A 91 -9.61 -11.18 15.64
CA LEU A 91 -9.53 -9.94 16.37
C LEU A 91 -10.72 -9.88 17.33
N THR A 92 -10.44 -9.69 18.62
CA THR A 92 -11.46 -9.54 19.65
C THR A 92 -11.32 -8.16 20.28
N VAL A 93 -12.39 -7.36 20.18
CA VAL A 93 -12.49 -5.98 20.65
C VAL A 93 -13.75 -5.85 21.50
N ALA A 94 -13.67 -5.17 22.65
CA ALA A 94 -14.85 -4.96 23.49
C ALA A 94 -15.93 -4.19 22.71
N GLN A 95 -17.21 -4.52 22.92
CA GLN A 95 -18.29 -3.89 22.17
C GLN A 95 -18.32 -2.37 22.35
N ALA A 96 -18.08 -1.87 23.56
CA ALA A 96 -18.01 -0.43 23.82
C ALA A 96 -16.88 0.26 23.04
N ASP A 97 -15.76 -0.42 22.83
CA ASP A 97 -14.63 0.07 22.05
C ASP A 97 -14.91 0.03 20.54
N LEU A 98 -15.62 -0.99 20.06
CA LEU A 98 -16.14 -1.02 18.68
C LEU A 98 -17.13 0.13 18.44
N ASP A 99 -18.02 0.38 19.39
CA ASP A 99 -18.99 1.47 19.31
C ASP A 99 -18.25 2.82 19.27
N LEU A 100 -17.20 2.98 20.09
CA LEU A 100 -16.33 4.16 20.07
C LEU A 100 -15.64 4.33 18.71
N LEU A 101 -15.00 3.28 18.17
CA LEU A 101 -14.37 3.33 16.85
C LEU A 101 -15.35 3.67 15.73
N ASN A 102 -16.61 3.20 15.82
CA ASN A 102 -17.64 3.51 14.84
C ASN A 102 -18.18 4.94 14.95
N GLN A 103 -18.22 5.49 16.16
CA GLN A 103 -18.66 6.87 16.41
C GLN A 103 -17.55 7.88 16.07
N GLN A 104 -16.30 7.51 16.27
CA GLN A 104 -15.13 8.35 16.06
C GLN A 104 -14.22 7.73 15.01
N LEU A 105 -14.47 8.07 13.74
CA LEU A 105 -13.62 7.65 12.61
C LEU A 105 -12.31 8.44 12.58
N ASP A 106 -11.51 8.30 13.63
CA ASP A 106 -10.19 8.90 13.79
C ASP A 106 -9.09 7.86 13.53
N ARG A 107 -8.15 8.22 12.64
CA ARG A 107 -6.99 7.40 12.27
C ARG A 107 -6.01 7.19 13.42
N ALA A 108 -5.99 8.09 14.41
CA ALA A 108 -5.13 8.00 15.58
C ALA A 108 -5.76 7.18 16.72
N LEU A 109 -7.08 7.00 16.71
CA LEU A 109 -7.78 6.27 17.76
C LEU A 109 -7.38 4.79 17.74
N ARG A 110 -6.95 4.29 18.90
CA ARG A 110 -6.62 2.89 19.15
C ARG A 110 -7.33 2.45 20.42
N VAL A 111 -7.84 1.22 20.40
CA VAL A 111 -8.51 0.58 21.53
C VAL A 111 -7.82 -0.74 21.90
N PRO A 112 -7.85 -1.16 23.17
CA PRO A 112 -7.34 -2.47 23.57
C PRO A 112 -8.07 -3.60 22.84
N ALA A 113 -7.32 -4.60 22.38
CA ALA A 113 -7.87 -5.77 21.70
C ALA A 113 -6.99 -7.01 21.93
N SER A 114 -7.55 -8.18 21.60
CA SER A 114 -6.79 -9.43 21.48
C SER A 114 -6.72 -9.85 20.03
N PHE A 115 -5.52 -10.19 19.57
CA PHE A 115 -5.28 -10.74 18.24
C PHE A 115 -4.81 -12.18 18.37
N VAL A 116 -5.43 -13.10 17.64
CA VAL A 116 -5.01 -14.51 17.56
C VAL A 116 -4.56 -14.80 16.15
N ALA A 117 -3.34 -15.30 16.02
CA ALA A 117 -2.80 -15.74 14.74
C ALA A 117 -1.83 -16.90 14.95
N ALA A 118 -1.90 -17.88 14.06
CA ALA A 118 -1.10 -19.10 14.10
C ALA A 118 -1.14 -19.82 15.47
N GLY A 119 -2.26 -19.75 16.20
CA GLY A 119 -2.41 -20.37 17.52
C GLY A 119 -1.76 -19.59 18.68
N SER A 120 -1.17 -18.43 18.42
CA SER A 120 -0.67 -17.51 19.45
C SER A 120 -1.66 -16.39 19.72
N VAL A 121 -1.78 -15.98 20.99
CA VAL A 121 -2.63 -14.87 21.44
C VAL A 121 -1.76 -13.67 21.79
N TYR A 122 -2.14 -12.50 21.28
CA TYR A 122 -1.43 -11.25 21.47
C TYR A 122 -2.36 -10.21 22.09
N SER A 123 -1.89 -9.52 23.12
CA SER A 123 -2.51 -8.27 23.59
C SER A 123 -2.02 -7.14 22.69
N VAL A 124 -2.95 -6.44 22.06
CA VAL A 124 -2.68 -5.47 21.00
C VAL A 124 -3.51 -4.21 21.19
N ALA A 125 -3.13 -3.14 20.50
CA ALA A 125 -3.99 -2.00 20.26
C ALA A 125 -4.51 -2.07 18.81
N ALA A 126 -5.82 -1.92 18.61
CA ALA A 126 -6.44 -1.99 17.29
C ALA A 126 -7.18 -0.70 16.96
N GLY A 127 -7.25 -0.34 15.69
CA GLY A 127 -8.03 0.79 15.22
C GLY A 127 -8.36 0.67 13.74
N TYR A 128 -9.23 1.54 13.25
CA TYR A 128 -9.54 1.60 11.83
C TYR A 128 -8.41 2.25 11.04
N ARG A 129 -8.23 1.78 9.79
CA ARG A 129 -7.23 2.30 8.87
C ARG A 129 -7.86 2.94 7.63
N GLY A 130 -7.22 4.00 7.19
CA GLY A 130 -7.49 4.68 5.92
C GLY A 130 -8.04 6.07 6.14
N GLN A 131 -8.54 6.72 5.10
CA GLN A 131 -9.14 8.06 5.16
C GLN A 131 -10.61 7.95 4.78
N SER A 132 -10.90 7.98 3.49
CA SER A 132 -12.27 7.77 2.98
C SER A 132 -12.80 6.37 3.30
N SER A 133 -11.92 5.36 3.32
CA SER A 133 -12.30 3.96 3.54
C SER A 133 -12.82 3.64 4.94
N MET A 134 -12.58 4.51 5.92
CA MET A 134 -13.16 4.34 7.26
C MET A 134 -14.69 4.45 7.24
N ASN A 135 -15.27 5.09 6.22
CA ASN A 135 -16.72 5.19 6.06
C ASN A 135 -17.35 3.94 5.43
N PHE A 136 -16.57 2.97 4.95
CA PHE A 136 -17.12 1.78 4.31
C PHE A 136 -17.72 0.80 5.33
N PRO A 137 -18.75 0.02 4.95
CA PRO A 137 -19.35 -0.99 5.83
C PRO A 137 -18.33 -1.96 6.42
N LYS A 138 -17.44 -2.50 5.57
CA LYS A 138 -16.32 -3.33 5.99
C LYS A 138 -15.07 -2.46 6.18
N LYS A 139 -14.55 -2.46 7.40
CA LYS A 139 -13.46 -1.61 7.87
C LYS A 139 -12.12 -2.30 7.65
N SER A 140 -11.14 -1.52 7.21
CA SER A 140 -9.73 -1.90 7.28
C SER A 140 -9.22 -1.69 8.71
N TRP A 141 -8.32 -2.55 9.16
CA TRP A 141 -7.79 -2.55 10.51
C TRP A 141 -6.28 -2.31 10.52
N GLU A 142 -5.82 -1.62 11.56
CA GLU A 142 -4.43 -1.58 11.96
C GLU A 142 -4.32 -2.18 13.36
N VAL A 143 -3.42 -3.16 13.51
CA VAL A 143 -3.18 -3.90 14.75
C VAL A 143 -1.74 -3.66 15.18
N GLU A 144 -1.54 -3.12 16.38
CA GLU A 144 -0.25 -2.73 16.93
C GLU A 144 0.11 -3.63 18.12
N PHE A 145 1.31 -4.22 18.04
CA PHE A 145 1.88 -5.07 19.06
C PHE A 145 2.76 -4.22 19.97
N GLY A 146 2.53 -4.30 21.28
CA GLY A 146 3.28 -3.51 22.26
C GLY A 146 4.80 -3.73 22.18
N ASP A 147 5.57 -2.74 22.62
CA ASP A 147 7.03 -2.76 22.51
C ASP A 147 7.72 -3.85 23.34
N THR A 148 7.09 -4.26 24.45
CA THR A 148 7.61 -5.22 25.43
C THR A 148 6.96 -6.60 25.33
N GLY A 149 5.97 -6.78 24.45
CA GLY A 149 5.21 -8.01 24.29
C GLY A 149 5.71 -8.92 23.16
N PRO A 150 5.13 -10.13 23.03
CA PRO A 150 5.41 -10.99 21.89
C PRO A 150 4.97 -10.30 20.59
N ARG A 151 5.78 -10.47 19.55
CA ARG A 151 5.51 -9.92 18.20
C ARG A 151 5.02 -11.01 17.27
N PHE A 152 4.01 -10.71 16.47
CA PHE A 152 3.60 -11.59 15.39
C PHE A 152 4.61 -11.52 14.24
N GLU A 153 5.26 -12.64 13.94
CA GLU A 153 6.31 -12.75 12.91
C GLU A 153 7.41 -11.67 13.05
N GLY A 154 7.73 -11.26 14.28
CA GLY A 154 8.74 -10.22 14.57
C GLY A 154 8.28 -8.78 14.31
N ARG A 155 7.05 -8.57 13.83
CA ARG A 155 6.52 -7.26 13.42
C ARG A 155 5.79 -6.55 14.57
N LYS A 156 5.90 -5.22 14.58
CA LYS A 156 5.17 -4.36 15.54
C LYS A 156 3.76 -4.00 15.08
N LYS A 157 3.45 -4.23 13.80
CA LYS A 157 2.23 -3.74 13.17
C LYS A 157 1.77 -4.72 12.09
N VAL A 158 0.49 -4.98 12.08
CA VAL A 158 -0.22 -5.70 11.01
C VAL A 158 -1.27 -4.74 10.45
N ILE A 159 -1.34 -4.66 9.12
CA ILE A 159 -2.34 -3.86 8.42
C ILE A 159 -3.23 -4.82 7.63
N LEU A 160 -4.54 -4.77 7.88
CA LEU A 160 -5.54 -5.59 7.20
C LEU A 160 -6.46 -4.68 6.40
N LEU A 161 -6.35 -4.72 5.07
CA LEU A 161 -7.18 -3.95 4.16
C LEU A 161 -8.45 -4.74 3.85
N ALA A 162 -9.61 -4.09 4.03
CA ALA A 162 -10.90 -4.68 3.67
C ALA A 162 -11.11 -4.75 2.16
N GLU A 163 -10.39 -3.91 1.39
CA GLU A 163 -10.56 -3.72 -0.05
C GLU A 163 -12.03 -3.63 -0.47
N TRP A 164 -12.85 -2.94 0.34
CA TRP A 164 -14.30 -3.03 0.22
C TRP A 164 -14.81 -2.59 -1.15
N ARG A 165 -14.19 -1.57 -1.76
CA ARG A 165 -14.56 -1.10 -3.10
C ARG A 165 -14.21 -2.11 -4.18
N ASP A 166 -13.11 -2.83 -4.02
CA ASP A 166 -12.74 -3.91 -4.94
C ASP A 166 -13.67 -5.11 -4.70
N GLY A 167 -14.54 -5.37 -5.68
CA GLY A 167 -15.47 -6.49 -5.64
C GLY A 167 -14.78 -7.85 -5.64
N GLY A 168 -13.57 -7.94 -6.22
CA GLY A 168 -12.77 -9.16 -6.26
C GLY A 168 -11.72 -9.25 -5.15
N CYS A 169 -11.39 -8.14 -4.48
CA CYS A 169 -10.26 -8.06 -3.54
C CYS A 169 -8.92 -8.49 -4.18
N LEU A 170 -8.72 -8.25 -5.47
CA LEU A 170 -7.55 -8.73 -6.23
C LEU A 170 -6.50 -7.65 -6.45
N THR A 171 -6.93 -6.40 -6.58
CA THR A 171 -6.15 -5.30 -7.20
C THR A 171 -4.87 -5.01 -6.43
N THR A 172 -4.96 -4.77 -5.11
CA THR A 172 -3.78 -4.50 -4.26
C THR A 172 -2.77 -5.62 -4.33
N LYS A 173 -3.20 -6.88 -4.15
CA LYS A 173 -2.26 -8.01 -4.17
C LYS A 173 -1.60 -8.18 -5.53
N LEU A 174 -2.39 -8.13 -6.60
CA LEU A 174 -1.90 -8.35 -7.96
C LEU A 174 -0.83 -7.32 -8.34
N TRP A 175 -1.07 -6.04 -8.04
CA TRP A 175 -0.16 -4.96 -8.44
C TRP A 175 1.05 -4.83 -7.52
N ASN A 176 0.92 -5.12 -6.23
CA ASN A 176 2.08 -5.25 -5.34
C ASN A 176 2.97 -6.42 -5.76
N ASP A 177 2.37 -7.58 -6.11
CA ASP A 177 3.12 -8.75 -6.57
C ASP A 177 3.80 -8.48 -7.93
N LEU A 178 3.16 -7.74 -8.85
CA LEU A 178 3.76 -7.35 -10.13
C LEU A 178 4.92 -6.38 -9.94
N ALA A 179 4.79 -5.40 -9.04
CA ALA A 179 5.88 -4.49 -8.71
C ALA A 179 7.10 -5.25 -8.18
N LEU A 180 6.90 -6.20 -7.25
CA LEU A 180 7.96 -7.08 -6.76
C LEU A 180 8.58 -7.94 -7.88
N ALA A 181 7.76 -8.51 -8.76
CA ALA A 181 8.23 -9.30 -9.91
C ALA A 181 9.04 -8.48 -10.93
N ARG A 182 8.81 -7.16 -11.00
CA ARG A 182 9.62 -6.23 -11.79
C ARG A 182 10.81 -5.65 -11.01
N GLY A 183 11.11 -6.21 -9.84
CA GLY A 183 12.21 -5.78 -8.99
C GLY A 183 12.08 -4.34 -8.49
N VAL A 184 10.85 -3.94 -8.17
CA VAL A 184 10.54 -2.73 -7.42
C VAL A 184 10.41 -3.11 -5.94
N ARG A 185 11.00 -2.31 -5.05
CA ARG A 185 10.79 -2.46 -3.60
C ARG A 185 9.39 -1.97 -3.24
N ALA A 186 8.46 -2.91 -3.14
CA ALA A 186 7.07 -2.66 -2.80
C ALA A 186 6.64 -3.49 -1.57
N PRO A 187 5.64 -3.05 -0.80
CA PRO A 187 5.11 -3.85 0.30
C PRO A 187 4.63 -5.21 -0.22
N TRP A 188 5.03 -6.31 0.43
CA TRP A 188 4.42 -7.62 0.13
C TRP A 188 2.97 -7.67 0.64
N THR A 189 2.17 -8.56 0.04
CA THR A 189 0.77 -8.74 0.41
C THR A 189 0.38 -10.21 0.49
N ARG A 190 -0.58 -10.54 1.34
CA ARG A 190 -1.20 -11.87 1.41
C ARG A 190 -2.68 -11.78 1.80
N TYR A 191 -3.48 -12.74 1.35
CA TYR A 191 -4.84 -12.91 1.81
C TYR A 191 -4.88 -13.53 3.19
N VAL A 192 -5.82 -13.09 4.02
CA VAL A 192 -6.11 -13.68 5.32
C VAL A 192 -7.62 -13.75 5.50
N ASN A 193 -8.10 -14.71 6.26
CA ASN A 193 -9.50 -14.75 6.68
C ASN A 193 -9.59 -14.22 8.12
N LEU A 194 -10.35 -13.14 8.31
CA LEU A 194 -10.50 -12.49 9.60
C LEU A 194 -11.83 -12.92 10.24
N SER A 195 -11.78 -13.23 11.54
CA SER A 195 -12.93 -13.26 12.44
C SER A 195 -12.87 -12.08 13.39
N LEU A 196 -14.01 -11.43 13.64
CA LEU A 196 -14.15 -10.33 14.58
C LEU A 196 -15.15 -10.74 15.67
N ASN A 197 -14.73 -10.74 16.94
CA ASN A 197 -15.56 -11.14 18.08
C ASN A 197 -16.28 -12.49 17.89
N GLY A 198 -15.54 -13.50 17.43
CA GLY A 198 -16.06 -14.85 17.17
C GLY A 198 -16.98 -14.99 15.95
N SER A 199 -17.20 -13.92 15.18
CA SER A 199 -18.00 -13.93 13.94
C SER A 199 -17.12 -13.73 12.72
N ARG A 200 -17.44 -14.43 11.62
CA ARG A 200 -16.70 -14.28 10.36
C ARG A 200 -16.78 -12.83 9.84
N TYR A 201 -15.64 -12.18 9.72
CA TYR A 201 -15.49 -10.87 9.08
C TYR A 201 -15.19 -11.00 7.58
N GLY A 202 -14.47 -12.06 7.20
CA GLY A 202 -14.20 -12.47 5.82
C GLY A 202 -12.78 -12.16 5.35
N VAL A 203 -12.56 -12.27 4.04
CA VAL A 203 -11.23 -12.13 3.42
C VAL A 203 -10.74 -10.69 3.54
N MET A 204 -9.49 -10.52 3.95
CA MET A 204 -8.76 -9.25 4.01
C MET A 204 -7.45 -9.39 3.23
N VAL A 205 -6.91 -8.28 2.75
CA VAL A 205 -5.52 -8.23 2.26
C VAL A 205 -4.63 -7.73 3.40
N GLU A 206 -3.80 -8.60 3.95
CA GLU A 206 -2.69 -8.17 4.78
C GLU A 206 -1.61 -7.54 3.88
N ILE A 207 -1.18 -6.33 4.22
CA ILE A 207 -0.10 -5.62 3.53
C ILE A 207 1.02 -5.31 4.51
N GLU A 208 2.26 -5.42 4.04
CA GLU A 208 3.45 -5.07 4.81
C GLU A 208 3.41 -3.60 5.25
N ALA A 209 3.68 -3.35 6.53
CA ALA A 209 3.81 -1.99 7.03
C ALA A 209 5.17 -1.41 6.64
N VAL A 210 5.18 -0.30 5.88
CA VAL A 210 6.41 0.43 5.53
C VAL A 210 6.93 1.16 6.77
N ASN A 211 7.86 0.53 7.48
CA ASN A 211 8.51 1.01 8.71
C ASN A 211 9.94 0.42 8.81
N ARG A 212 10.59 0.47 9.98
CA ARG A 212 11.93 -0.11 10.16
C ARG A 212 12.04 -1.61 9.80
N SER A 213 10.96 -2.37 9.94
CA SER A 213 10.93 -3.79 9.56
C SER A 213 10.95 -3.95 8.03
N PHE A 214 10.24 -3.07 7.31
CA PHE A 214 10.32 -3.00 5.85
C PHE A 214 11.76 -2.65 5.41
N LEU A 215 12.40 -1.67 6.07
CA LEU A 215 13.79 -1.33 5.77
C LEU A 215 14.71 -2.56 5.86
N ALA A 216 14.62 -3.30 6.97
CA ALA A 216 15.41 -4.51 7.18
C ALA A 216 15.07 -5.63 6.18
N GLY A 217 13.78 -5.89 5.92
CA GLY A 217 13.34 -6.95 5.00
C GLY A 217 13.67 -6.68 3.52
N HIS A 218 13.86 -5.41 3.17
CA HIS A 218 14.17 -4.97 1.81
C HIS A 218 15.64 -4.55 1.62
N GLY A 219 16.50 -4.90 2.59
CA GLY A 219 17.95 -4.77 2.45
C GLY A 219 18.52 -3.36 2.67
N PHE A 220 17.72 -2.42 3.18
CA PHE A 220 18.16 -1.06 3.47
C PHE A 220 18.99 -1.00 4.76
N ALA A 221 19.85 0.01 4.87
CA ALA A 221 20.57 0.25 6.13
C ALA A 221 19.58 0.50 7.29
N PRO A 222 19.80 -0.06 8.50
CA PRO A 222 18.85 0.06 9.63
C PRO A 222 18.51 1.49 10.06
N GLU A 223 19.42 2.43 9.82
CA GLU A 223 19.26 3.85 10.16
C GLU A 223 18.73 4.70 9.00
N SER A 224 18.33 4.08 7.89
CA SER A 224 17.78 4.79 6.72
C SER A 224 16.56 5.64 7.08
N ASP A 225 16.43 6.77 6.38
CA ASP A 225 15.32 7.69 6.58
C ASP A 225 14.15 7.27 5.69
N LEU A 226 12.98 7.10 6.29
CA LEU A 226 11.74 6.75 5.62
C LEU A 226 10.79 7.93 5.72
N TYR A 227 10.31 8.39 4.58
CA TYR A 227 9.35 9.47 4.45
C TYR A 227 8.11 8.96 3.74
N ARG A 228 6.95 9.47 4.14
CA ARG A 228 5.68 9.28 3.44
C ARG A 228 5.26 10.61 2.86
N CYS A 229 4.88 10.64 1.58
CA CYS A 229 4.41 11.86 0.96
C CYS A 229 3.18 12.41 1.68
N GLY A 230 3.04 13.73 1.60
CA GLY A 230 1.77 14.40 1.78
C GLY A 230 0.73 13.96 0.75
N GLN A 231 -0.54 14.12 1.10
CA GLN A 231 -1.64 14.10 0.13
C GLN A 231 -1.47 15.28 -0.82
N ASN A 232 -1.66 15.04 -2.11
CA ASN A 232 -1.38 15.96 -3.21
C ASN A 232 0.09 16.42 -3.30
N ASP A 233 1.03 15.80 -2.57
CA ASP A 233 2.45 16.20 -2.52
C ASP A 233 3.42 15.04 -2.79
N CYS A 234 2.92 13.93 -3.37
CA CYS A 234 3.78 12.91 -3.97
C CYS A 234 4.31 13.32 -5.36
N GLU A 235 4.05 14.55 -5.78
CA GLU A 235 4.55 15.13 -7.02
C GLU A 235 6.03 15.55 -6.94
N LEU A 236 6.63 15.57 -5.74
CA LEU A 236 8.04 15.92 -5.52
C LEU A 236 8.39 17.37 -5.91
N ARG A 237 7.47 18.31 -5.63
CA ARG A 237 7.68 19.75 -5.86
C ARG A 237 8.67 20.35 -4.86
N ASP A 238 9.19 21.53 -5.22
CA ASP A 238 10.01 22.35 -4.33
C ASP A 238 9.15 23.13 -3.33
N MET A 239 9.77 23.66 -2.27
CA MET A 239 9.10 24.41 -1.21
C MET A 239 8.81 25.88 -1.59
N PRO A 240 7.78 26.51 -0.99
CA PRO A 240 6.82 25.94 -0.04
C PRO A 240 5.74 25.08 -0.72
N PRO A 241 5.09 24.16 0.02
CA PRO A 241 4.01 23.36 -0.53
C PRO A 241 2.83 24.25 -0.94
N ASP A 242 2.09 23.80 -1.94
CA ASP A 242 0.83 24.44 -2.36
C ASP A 242 -0.23 24.32 -1.24
N PRO A 243 -1.21 25.23 -1.15
CA PRO A 243 -2.15 25.29 -0.01
C PRO A 243 -3.01 24.03 0.20
N ASP A 244 -3.20 23.21 -0.83
CA ASP A 244 -3.98 21.98 -0.85
C ASP A 244 -3.15 20.72 -0.57
N GLN A 245 -1.84 20.87 -0.36
CA GLN A 245 -0.93 19.79 -0.03
C GLN A 245 -0.88 19.55 1.48
N LEU A 246 -1.02 18.29 1.89
CA LEU A 246 -0.78 17.90 3.28
C LEU A 246 0.73 17.73 3.54
N PRO A 247 1.20 17.92 4.78
CA PRO A 247 2.62 17.75 5.08
C PRO A 247 3.07 16.30 4.92
N TRP A 248 4.35 16.14 4.55
CA TRP A 248 5.04 14.86 4.60
C TRP A 248 5.11 14.31 6.03
N GLU A 249 5.22 12.99 6.15
CA GLU A 249 5.42 12.31 7.43
C GLU A 249 6.78 11.59 7.44
N LYS A 250 7.65 11.89 8.40
CA LYS A 250 8.87 11.11 8.63
C LYS A 250 8.51 9.91 9.51
N LYS A 251 8.93 8.71 9.10
CA LYS A 251 8.53 7.41 9.70
C LYS A 251 9.67 6.69 10.41
N THR A 252 10.89 7.16 10.22
CA THR A 252 12.08 6.76 10.97
C THR A 252 12.89 8.00 11.26
N ASN A 253 13.65 7.99 12.36
CA ASN A 253 14.47 9.15 12.75
C ASN A 253 13.64 10.45 12.85
N GLU A 254 12.42 10.35 13.42
CA GLU A 254 11.41 11.42 13.43
C GLU A 254 11.87 12.70 14.13
N ALA A 255 12.77 12.56 15.11
CA ALA A 255 13.37 13.68 15.84
C ALA A 255 14.55 14.33 15.09
N GLU A 256 15.07 13.71 14.03
CA GLU A 256 16.17 14.27 13.25
C GLU A 256 15.67 15.28 12.20
N PRO A 257 16.51 16.24 11.77
CA PRO A 257 16.15 17.23 10.76
C PRO A 257 15.65 16.62 9.43
N TRP A 258 14.97 17.46 8.66
CA TRP A 258 14.41 17.13 7.34
C TRP A 258 15.32 17.56 6.17
N ASP A 259 16.54 18.02 6.47
CA ASP A 259 17.45 18.67 5.51
C ASP A 259 17.70 17.83 4.25
N GLU A 260 17.81 16.51 4.38
CA GLU A 260 18.04 15.62 3.24
C GLU A 260 16.86 15.59 2.27
N LEU A 261 15.61 15.55 2.78
CA LEU A 261 14.41 15.62 1.95
C LEU A 261 14.37 16.95 1.20
N TRP A 262 14.56 18.06 1.91
CA TRP A 262 14.52 19.40 1.32
C TRP A 262 15.63 19.62 0.30
N LYS A 263 16.83 19.11 0.57
CA LYS A 263 17.96 19.14 -0.36
C LYS A 263 17.66 18.33 -1.63
N MET A 264 17.07 17.14 -1.49
CA MET A 264 16.67 16.33 -2.65
C MET A 264 15.61 17.03 -3.49
N LEU A 265 14.54 17.52 -2.88
CA LEU A 265 13.46 18.21 -3.60
C LEU A 265 13.99 19.46 -4.32
N ALA A 266 14.79 20.29 -3.63
CA ALA A 266 15.41 21.47 -4.24
C ALA A 266 16.33 21.08 -5.41
N ARG A 267 17.13 20.01 -5.26
CA ARG A 267 18.04 19.56 -6.32
C ARG A 267 17.27 19.01 -7.53
N LEU A 268 16.26 18.17 -7.32
CA LEU A 268 15.40 17.63 -8.37
C LEU A 268 14.71 18.75 -9.17
N ASN A 269 14.21 19.77 -8.47
CA ASN A 269 13.46 20.87 -9.08
C ASN A 269 14.35 21.89 -9.79
N ARG A 270 15.56 22.17 -9.26
CA ARG A 270 16.41 23.29 -9.73
C ARG A 270 17.56 22.85 -10.63
N THR A 271 17.80 21.55 -10.80
CA THR A 271 18.86 21.04 -11.70
C THR A 271 18.56 21.43 -13.15
N PRO A 272 19.51 22.02 -13.89
CA PRO A 272 19.35 22.30 -15.31
C PRO A 272 19.16 21.02 -16.13
N GLN A 273 18.33 21.08 -17.18
CA GLN A 273 17.97 19.88 -17.96
C GLN A 273 19.18 19.10 -18.50
N HIS A 274 20.26 19.78 -18.89
CA HIS A 274 21.46 19.11 -19.42
C HIS A 274 22.25 18.30 -18.38
N GLU A 275 22.04 18.56 -17.09
CA GLU A 275 22.64 17.83 -15.95
C GLU A 275 21.68 16.81 -15.34
N VAL A 276 20.41 16.79 -15.76
CA VAL A 276 19.34 16.06 -15.07
C VAL A 276 19.62 14.56 -14.94
N VAL A 277 20.17 13.95 -15.99
CA VAL A 277 20.45 12.51 -16.03
C VAL A 277 21.49 12.12 -15.00
N SER A 278 22.62 12.82 -14.96
CA SER A 278 23.69 12.51 -14.01
C SER A 278 23.27 12.79 -12.57
N VAL A 279 22.44 13.80 -12.34
CA VAL A 279 21.89 14.11 -11.01
C VAL A 279 20.92 13.02 -10.55
N ILE A 280 19.96 12.63 -11.38
CA ILE A 280 18.98 11.61 -11.00
C ILE A 280 19.65 10.25 -10.81
N GLU A 281 20.60 9.86 -11.67
CA GLU A 281 21.36 8.61 -11.52
C GLU A 281 22.23 8.57 -10.26
N ALA A 282 22.71 9.73 -9.80
CA ALA A 282 23.47 9.83 -8.56
C ALA A 282 22.56 9.73 -7.33
N ASP A 283 21.36 10.32 -7.40
CA ASP A 283 20.50 10.52 -6.24
C ASP A 283 19.44 9.44 -6.06
N PHE A 284 19.02 8.76 -7.12
CA PHE A 284 17.92 7.80 -7.07
C PHE A 284 18.37 6.42 -7.52
N GLU A 285 17.69 5.39 -7.00
CA GLU A 285 17.64 4.06 -7.60
C GLU A 285 16.81 4.10 -8.89
N LEU A 286 17.35 4.79 -9.91
CA LEU A 286 16.62 5.17 -11.12
C LEU A 286 16.08 3.97 -11.90
N ASP A 287 16.85 2.88 -12.04
CA ASP A 287 16.37 1.70 -12.77
C ASP A 287 15.16 1.05 -12.10
N ALA A 288 15.13 1.02 -10.76
CA ALA A 288 13.96 0.54 -10.02
C ALA A 288 12.77 1.50 -10.19
N TYR A 289 13.03 2.81 -10.22
CA TYR A 289 11.99 3.81 -10.45
C TYR A 289 11.39 3.73 -11.86
N LEU A 290 12.21 3.55 -12.90
CA LEU A 290 11.73 3.39 -14.28
C LEU A 290 10.88 2.13 -14.46
N ARG A 291 11.26 1.03 -13.79
CA ARG A 291 10.45 -0.20 -13.72
C ARG A 291 9.12 0.02 -13.01
N TRP A 292 9.13 0.76 -11.90
CA TRP A 292 7.90 1.18 -11.25
C TRP A 292 7.03 2.03 -12.17
N LEU A 293 7.60 3.03 -12.85
CA LEU A 293 6.86 3.90 -13.76
C LEU A 293 6.21 3.11 -14.91
N ALA A 294 6.88 2.07 -15.42
CA ALA A 294 6.29 1.14 -16.39
C ALA A 294 5.08 0.40 -15.83
N VAL A 295 5.17 -0.12 -14.60
CA VAL A 295 4.04 -0.78 -13.92
C VAL A 295 2.90 0.21 -13.67
N ASP A 296 3.19 1.38 -13.12
CA ASP A 296 2.23 2.45 -12.81
C ASP A 296 1.47 2.93 -14.06
N ALA A 297 2.18 3.04 -15.19
CA ALA A 297 1.57 3.32 -16.49
C ALA A 297 0.66 2.18 -16.97
N ALA A 298 1.12 0.94 -16.91
CA ALA A 298 0.36 -0.23 -17.37
C ALA A 298 -0.94 -0.46 -16.57
N ILE A 299 -0.88 -0.32 -15.24
CA ILE A 299 -2.07 -0.47 -14.37
C ILE A 299 -2.94 0.79 -14.34
N SER A 300 -2.42 1.90 -14.89
CA SER A 300 -3.07 3.22 -14.89
C SER A 300 -3.52 3.62 -13.49
N ASN A 301 -2.56 3.69 -12.60
CA ASN A 301 -2.80 4.12 -11.23
C ASN A 301 -3.11 5.63 -11.23
N ALA A 302 -4.39 5.97 -11.22
CA ALA A 302 -4.82 7.36 -11.17
C ALA A 302 -4.56 7.87 -9.76
N GLY A 303 -3.45 8.58 -9.56
CA GLY A 303 -3.18 9.23 -8.28
C GLY A 303 -1.78 9.03 -7.72
N VAL A 304 -0.72 8.99 -8.53
CA VAL A 304 0.65 9.12 -7.97
C VAL A 304 0.72 10.34 -7.04
N GLU A 305 0.08 11.46 -7.42
CA GLU A 305 -0.07 12.69 -6.64
C GLU A 305 -0.71 12.51 -5.26
N ASP A 306 -1.72 11.63 -5.12
CA ASP A 306 -2.41 11.34 -3.85
C ASP A 306 -2.14 9.92 -3.31
N SER A 307 -1.15 9.22 -3.86
CA SER A 307 -0.84 7.83 -3.48
C SER A 307 -0.33 7.71 -2.05
N ARG A 308 0.14 8.83 -1.47
CA ARG A 308 0.84 8.89 -0.18
C ARG A 308 1.91 7.80 -0.06
N SER A 309 2.60 7.56 -1.19
CA SER A 309 3.71 6.62 -1.32
C SER A 309 4.90 7.05 -0.46
N TYR A 310 5.93 6.20 -0.44
CA TYR A 310 7.07 6.39 0.45
C TYR A 310 8.35 6.65 -0.33
N LEU A 311 9.25 7.39 0.30
CA LEU A 311 10.63 7.57 -0.13
C LEU A 311 11.56 7.06 0.97
N VAL A 312 12.52 6.23 0.60
CA VAL A 312 13.60 5.79 1.49
C VAL A 312 14.88 6.45 1.04
N LEU A 313 15.53 7.21 1.92
CA LEU A 313 16.93 7.59 1.75
C LEU A 313 17.78 6.54 2.45
N ASP A 314 18.40 5.67 1.65
CA ASP A 314 19.30 4.68 2.18
C ASP A 314 20.61 5.34 2.64
N ARG A 315 20.95 5.18 3.92
CA ARG A 315 22.17 5.79 4.47
C ARG A 315 23.45 5.09 4.01
N ALA A 316 23.37 3.85 3.52
CA ALA A 316 24.53 3.15 2.96
C ALA A 316 24.88 3.64 1.55
N THR A 317 23.90 3.64 0.64
CA THR A 317 24.11 4.05 -0.76
C THR A 317 24.01 5.55 -1.00
N ARG A 318 23.37 6.28 -0.06
CA ARG A 318 23.00 7.71 -0.20
C ARG A 318 22.05 7.97 -1.36
N ARG A 319 21.28 6.96 -1.77
CA ARG A 319 20.28 7.05 -2.83
C ARG A 319 18.85 6.96 -2.29
N TRP A 320 17.96 7.59 -3.04
CA TRP A 320 16.52 7.61 -2.83
C TRP A 320 15.86 6.45 -3.56
N THR A 321 15.04 5.69 -2.85
CA THR A 321 14.19 4.64 -3.42
C THR A 321 12.73 5.02 -3.24
N TYR A 322 11.97 4.97 -4.33
CA TYR A 322 10.52 5.09 -4.28
C TYR A 322 9.89 3.74 -3.91
N VAL A 323 8.93 3.77 -2.99
CA VAL A 323 8.18 2.60 -2.55
C VAL A 323 6.69 2.88 -2.76
N PRO A 324 6.04 2.19 -3.73
CA PRO A 324 4.66 2.46 -4.08
C PRO A 324 3.68 2.06 -2.96
N TRP A 325 2.58 2.80 -2.84
CA TRP A 325 1.49 2.54 -1.91
C TRP A 325 0.11 2.78 -2.58
N ASP A 326 -0.95 2.19 -2.02
CA ASP A 326 -2.35 2.36 -2.44
C ASP A 326 -2.64 1.95 -3.90
N LEU A 327 -2.15 0.76 -4.29
CA LEU A 327 -2.27 0.27 -5.68
C LEU A 327 -3.69 -0.19 -6.07
N ASN A 328 -4.63 -0.17 -5.15
CA ASN A 328 -6.05 -0.30 -5.45
C ASN A 328 -6.65 0.92 -6.17
N ASN A 329 -5.92 2.02 -6.34
CA ASN A 329 -6.32 3.14 -7.20
C ASN A 329 -6.09 2.89 -8.71
N ALA A 330 -5.57 1.72 -9.08
CA ALA A 330 -5.49 1.28 -10.47
C ALA A 330 -6.87 1.27 -11.15
N LEU A 331 -6.93 1.74 -12.41
CA LEU A 331 -8.17 1.73 -13.21
C LEU A 331 -8.76 0.34 -13.44
N SER A 332 -7.95 -0.71 -13.25
CA SER A 332 -8.37 -2.11 -13.34
C SER A 332 -9.28 -2.55 -12.18
N LEU A 333 -9.46 -1.73 -11.13
CA LEU A 333 -10.29 -2.07 -9.98
C LEU A 333 -11.73 -2.37 -10.44
N TYR A 334 -12.20 -3.57 -10.12
CA TYR A 334 -13.59 -3.94 -10.31
C TYR A 334 -14.42 -3.41 -9.15
N SER A 335 -15.11 -2.27 -9.33
CA SER A 335 -15.93 -1.72 -8.24
C SER A 335 -17.10 -2.65 -7.90
N ARG A 336 -17.25 -2.97 -6.61
CA ARG A 336 -18.32 -3.82 -6.04
C ARG A 336 -19.73 -3.35 -6.41
N THR A 337 -19.91 -2.07 -6.72
CA THR A 337 -21.20 -1.48 -7.11
C THR A 337 -21.55 -1.70 -8.59
N LEU A 338 -20.63 -2.25 -9.38
CA LEU A 338 -20.82 -2.46 -10.80
C LEU A 338 -21.47 -3.82 -11.08
N PRO A 339 -22.26 -3.92 -12.17
CA PRO A 339 -22.73 -5.21 -12.68
C PRO A 339 -21.57 -6.10 -13.17
N LEU A 340 -21.71 -7.42 -12.97
CA LEU A 340 -20.72 -8.41 -13.41
C LEU A 340 -20.56 -8.49 -14.93
N ASP A 341 -21.60 -8.14 -15.68
CA ASP A 341 -21.64 -8.12 -17.14
C ASP A 341 -21.22 -6.78 -17.73
N ARG A 342 -20.71 -5.85 -16.91
CA ARG A 342 -20.23 -4.56 -17.37
C ARG A 342 -19.06 -4.74 -18.33
N THR A 343 -19.21 -4.20 -19.54
CA THR A 343 -18.07 -4.03 -20.45
C THR A 343 -17.07 -3.04 -19.84
N PRO A 344 -15.78 -3.38 -19.74
CA PRO A 344 -14.77 -2.46 -19.24
C PRO A 344 -14.75 -1.19 -20.10
N PRO A 345 -14.56 0.00 -19.52
CA PRO A 345 -14.44 1.23 -20.29
C PRO A 345 -13.20 1.15 -21.17
N VAL A 346 -13.40 1.06 -22.48
CA VAL A 346 -12.33 1.07 -23.49
C VAL A 346 -12.21 2.45 -24.14
N GLY A 347 -11.04 2.76 -24.69
CA GLY A 347 -10.79 4.01 -25.41
C GLY A 347 -10.70 5.26 -24.52
N ARG A 348 -10.64 5.08 -23.19
CA ARG A 348 -10.30 6.18 -22.28
C ARG A 348 -8.80 6.44 -22.32
N PRO A 349 -8.40 7.71 -22.39
CA PRO A 349 -7.05 8.08 -22.09
C PRO A 349 -6.64 7.55 -20.70
N LEU A 350 -5.57 6.74 -20.60
CA LEU A 350 -4.91 6.40 -19.33
C LEU A 350 -4.29 7.67 -18.70
N PHE A 351 -4.38 7.82 -17.38
CA PHE A 351 -3.89 9.04 -16.70
C PHE A 351 -2.38 9.29 -16.84
N ASN A 352 -1.62 8.23 -17.14
CA ASN A 352 -0.15 8.25 -17.23
C ASN A 352 0.36 8.19 -18.68
N TYR A 353 -0.17 8.99 -19.60
CA TYR A 353 0.49 9.12 -20.91
C TYR A 353 1.80 9.90 -20.77
N SER A 354 2.88 9.31 -21.28
CA SER A 354 4.01 10.06 -21.86
C SER A 354 5.18 9.24 -22.39
N ALA A 355 5.18 7.91 -22.25
CA ALA A 355 6.29 7.10 -22.78
C ALA A 355 6.59 7.49 -24.25
N TYR A 356 5.53 7.77 -25.01
CA TYR A 356 5.60 8.06 -26.44
C TYR A 356 5.15 9.48 -26.84
N ASP A 357 4.52 10.26 -25.95
CA ASP A 357 4.11 11.65 -26.24
C ASP A 357 4.60 12.62 -25.16
N PRO A 358 5.65 13.42 -25.43
CA PRO A 358 6.23 14.36 -24.47
C PRO A 358 5.35 15.58 -24.19
N ARG A 359 4.18 15.71 -24.84
CA ARG A 359 3.29 16.87 -24.68
C ARG A 359 2.21 16.67 -23.62
N VAL A 360 2.10 15.48 -23.04
CA VAL A 360 1.13 15.23 -21.97
C VAL A 360 1.72 15.71 -20.64
N PRO A 361 0.98 16.53 -19.88
CA PRO A 361 1.48 17.03 -18.61
C PRO A 361 1.73 15.90 -17.60
N HIS A 362 2.85 16.01 -16.92
CA HIS A 362 3.19 15.22 -15.74
C HIS A 362 3.02 16.04 -14.48
N PHE A 363 2.29 15.46 -13.54
CA PHE A 363 2.05 16.05 -12.23
C PHE A 363 3.27 15.92 -11.31
N SER A 364 4.02 14.81 -11.41
CA SER A 364 5.27 14.61 -10.67
C SER A 364 6.48 15.19 -11.39
N VAL A 365 7.29 16.00 -10.68
CA VAL A 365 8.53 16.61 -11.18
C VAL A 365 9.51 15.55 -11.69
N LEU A 366 9.70 14.45 -10.96
CA LEU A 366 10.61 13.38 -11.38
C LEU A 366 10.13 12.74 -12.69
N ASN A 367 8.82 12.49 -12.83
CA ASN A 367 8.23 11.98 -14.06
C ASN A 367 8.39 12.97 -15.22
N THR A 368 8.17 14.27 -14.98
CA THR A 368 8.38 15.34 -15.97
C THR A 368 9.83 15.34 -16.46
N ARG A 369 10.80 15.30 -15.54
CA ARG A 369 12.23 15.26 -15.88
C ARG A 369 12.60 14.04 -16.72
N ILE A 370 12.01 12.87 -16.41
CA ILE A 370 12.22 11.62 -17.17
C ILE A 370 11.63 11.73 -18.58
N ALA A 371 10.43 12.29 -18.73
CA ALA A 371 9.79 12.43 -20.04
C ALA A 371 10.49 13.47 -20.94
N ASP A 372 10.98 14.56 -20.36
CA ASP A 372 11.63 15.66 -21.08
C ASP A 372 13.04 15.33 -21.57
N ASP A 373 13.77 14.41 -20.91
CA ASP A 373 15.07 13.94 -21.37
C ASP A 373 14.93 12.69 -22.25
N GLU A 374 15.36 12.79 -23.51
CA GLU A 374 15.26 11.70 -24.49
C GLU A 374 15.90 10.38 -24.03
N ARG A 375 17.00 10.45 -23.27
CA ARG A 375 17.70 9.25 -22.78
C ARG A 375 16.89 8.55 -21.70
N LEU A 376 16.32 9.32 -20.76
CA LEU A 376 15.48 8.79 -19.69
C LEU A 376 14.16 8.25 -20.23
N ARG A 377 13.50 8.99 -21.13
CA ARG A 377 12.26 8.55 -21.79
C ARG A 377 12.48 7.29 -22.61
N SER A 378 13.62 7.15 -23.29
CA SER A 378 13.96 5.91 -24.01
C SER A 378 14.11 4.71 -23.08
N ARG A 379 14.74 4.90 -21.91
CA ARG A 379 14.85 3.82 -20.89
C ARG A 379 13.50 3.47 -20.30
N PHE A 380 12.67 4.46 -19.98
CA PHE A 380 11.29 4.24 -19.53
C PHE A 380 10.48 3.44 -20.55
N SER A 381 10.54 3.84 -21.83
CA SER A 381 9.83 3.14 -22.91
C SER A 381 10.29 1.69 -23.05
N ALA A 382 11.61 1.44 -22.92
CA ALA A 382 12.15 0.09 -22.94
C ALA A 382 11.63 -0.78 -21.76
N GLU A 383 11.51 -0.21 -20.56
CA GLU A 383 10.92 -0.93 -19.41
C GLU A 383 9.42 -1.22 -19.61
N LEU A 384 8.68 -0.28 -20.21
CA LEU A 384 7.28 -0.49 -20.55
C LEU A 384 7.11 -1.57 -21.62
N ASP A 385 7.91 -1.53 -22.68
CA ASP A 385 7.89 -2.57 -23.72
C ASP A 385 8.25 -3.95 -23.16
N ALA A 386 9.28 -4.02 -22.31
CA ALA A 386 9.65 -5.26 -21.63
C ALA A 386 8.51 -5.79 -20.77
N LEU A 387 7.86 -4.94 -19.98
CA LEU A 387 6.71 -5.30 -19.15
C LEU A 387 5.56 -5.86 -19.99
N LEU A 388 5.19 -5.19 -21.09
CA LEU A 388 4.09 -5.59 -21.97
C LEU A 388 4.38 -6.89 -22.74
N GLN A 389 5.65 -7.20 -23.01
CA GLN A 389 6.05 -8.44 -23.68
C GLN A 389 6.22 -9.63 -22.74
N THR A 390 6.35 -9.38 -21.43
CA THR A 390 6.63 -10.41 -20.43
C THR A 390 5.48 -10.57 -19.45
N ARG A 391 5.44 -9.75 -18.39
CA ARG A 391 4.59 -9.94 -17.21
C ARG A 391 3.19 -9.34 -17.35
N PHE A 392 2.99 -8.35 -18.22
CA PHE A 392 1.69 -7.71 -18.45
C PHE A 392 1.02 -8.24 -19.71
N THR A 393 0.86 -9.56 -19.77
CA THR A 393 0.20 -10.27 -20.86
C THR A 393 -1.06 -10.97 -20.35
N ASP A 394 -2.03 -11.23 -21.23
CA ASP A 394 -3.25 -11.96 -20.87
C ASP A 394 -2.95 -13.31 -20.23
N SER A 395 -1.91 -14.02 -20.70
CA SER A 395 -1.52 -15.30 -20.13
C SER A 395 -0.97 -15.20 -18.72
N GLU A 396 -0.09 -14.22 -18.45
CA GLU A 396 0.53 -14.08 -17.12
C GLU A 396 -0.45 -13.48 -16.12
N ILE A 397 -1.08 -12.35 -16.46
CA ILE A 397 -2.04 -11.66 -15.58
C ILE A 397 -3.31 -12.49 -15.42
N GLY A 398 -3.84 -13.06 -16.49
CA GLY A 398 -5.06 -13.88 -16.43
C GLY A 398 -4.87 -15.12 -15.56
N ALA A 399 -3.79 -15.87 -15.76
CA ALA A 399 -3.49 -17.04 -14.92
C ALA A 399 -3.30 -16.64 -13.44
N ARG A 400 -2.68 -15.49 -13.18
CA ARG A 400 -2.50 -14.98 -11.81
C ARG A 400 -3.82 -14.60 -11.16
N VAL A 401 -4.68 -13.88 -11.89
CA VAL A 401 -6.04 -13.51 -11.45
C VAL A 401 -6.88 -14.75 -11.14
N ASP A 402 -6.89 -15.74 -12.03
CA ASP A 402 -7.64 -16.98 -11.83
C ASP A 402 -7.15 -17.75 -10.60
N ALA A 403 -5.83 -17.85 -10.43
CA ALA A 403 -5.24 -18.52 -9.27
C ALA A 403 -5.53 -17.78 -7.96
N MET A 404 -5.52 -16.43 -7.97
CA MET A 404 -5.88 -15.62 -6.80
C MET A 404 -7.38 -15.73 -6.46
N ALA A 405 -8.24 -15.77 -7.48
CA ALA A 405 -9.68 -15.91 -7.29
C ALA A 405 -10.10 -17.32 -6.82
N ALA A 406 -9.29 -18.34 -7.12
CA ALA A 406 -9.54 -19.72 -6.68
C ALA A 406 -9.15 -19.99 -5.21
N LEU A 407 -8.35 -19.11 -4.59
CA LEU A 407 -8.00 -19.15 -3.17
C LEU A 407 -9.18 -18.68 -2.29
#